data_AF-A0A1G0DWB8-F1
#
_entry.id   AF-A0A1G0DWB8-F1
#
_cell.length_a   1.000
_cell.length_b   1.000
_cell.length_c   1.000
_cell.angle_alpha   90.00
_cell.angle_beta   90.00
_cell.angle_gamma   90.00
#
_symmetry.space_group_name_H-M   'P 1'
#
loop_
_entity.id
_entity.type
_entity.pdbx_description
1 polymer ?
#
loop_
_entity_poly.entity_id
_entity_poly.type
_entity_poly.pdbx_seq_one_letter_code
_entity_poly.pdbx_strand_id
1 'polypeptide(L)'
;MAKETLNDHHTVEAAGNSPHTSERRTEQHPIEVAVFGGSRSSDKRDGKVHGVGVARKFVWFAVIVLALAAWPVYMGWVIEPGSGAGYYLGLVGGVMMLLMLLYPVRKHAAWAKNWGPLRYWFMLHMLFGIAGPTMVLFHSTFHVKSLNAGVALYSMLLVAFSGIIGRFIYQRIHHGLYGRKSNLEELQQAVDTKQEKVNMVVMEVPEISERLKNFRDIVVTQKSSFLIRTWRFMTSGWRRRRLEKYSRRELQRAVVDLAKTHGWDKDQQSRHFQEALMQVKDYLEAVLEAAQFTAYERLFRLWHILHTPFVWLLGISGIVHVIAVNMY
;
A
#
# COMPACT_ATOMS: atom_id res chain seq x y z
N MET A 1 -28.43 -48.13 27.22
CA MET A 1 -29.82 -48.62 27.40
C MET A 1 -30.49 -47.68 28.39
N ALA A 2 -31.34 -46.77 27.91
CA ALA A 2 -32.82 -46.84 27.96
C ALA A 2 -33.33 -46.48 29.38
N LYS A 3 -34.28 -45.59 29.67
CA LYS A 3 -35.37 -44.89 28.95
C LYS A 3 -35.91 -43.81 29.92
N GLU A 4 -36.18 -42.58 29.50
CA GLU A 4 -37.52 -42.01 29.17
C GLU A 4 -38.52 -41.81 30.33
N THR A 5 -39.01 -40.55 30.43
CA THR A 5 -40.38 -40.08 30.77
C THR A 5 -40.89 -40.33 32.21
N LEU A 6 -41.80 -39.57 32.83
CA LEU A 6 -42.86 -38.66 32.41
C LEU A 6 -43.36 -37.86 33.65
N ASN A 7 -43.87 -36.65 33.42
CA ASN A 7 -45.00 -35.96 34.08
C ASN A 7 -46.03 -36.91 34.75
N ASP A 8 -46.90 -36.55 35.72
CA ASP A 8 -47.53 -35.29 36.10
C ASP A 8 -48.41 -35.52 37.36
N HIS A 9 -48.93 -34.42 37.94
CA HIS A 9 -50.21 -34.29 38.67
C HIS A 9 -50.36 -34.90 40.08
N HIS A 10 -51.06 -34.33 41.08
CA HIS A 10 -51.99 -33.20 41.30
C HIS A 10 -51.74 -32.72 42.77
N THR A 11 -52.06 -31.50 43.21
CA THR A 11 -53.40 -31.06 43.65
C THR A 11 -53.35 -29.60 44.15
N VAL A 12 -54.25 -28.72 43.67
CA VAL A 12 -55.25 -27.93 44.46
C VAL A 12 -54.80 -26.47 44.64
N GLU A 13 -55.54 -25.39 44.35
CA GLU A 13 -56.98 -25.13 44.15
C GLU A 13 -57.20 -23.71 43.53
N ALA A 14 -58.36 -23.53 42.89
CA ALA A 14 -59.22 -22.33 42.82
C ALA A 14 -58.62 -20.92 42.50
N ALA A 15 -58.88 -20.34 41.32
CA ALA A 15 -60.08 -19.55 40.95
C ALA A 15 -60.06 -18.07 41.40
N GLY A 16 -60.22 -17.12 40.47
CA GLY A 16 -60.59 -15.73 40.80
C GLY A 16 -60.16 -14.67 39.80
N ASN A 17 -61.14 -13.96 39.25
CA ASN A 17 -61.09 -12.94 38.20
C ASN A 17 -60.30 -11.63 38.48
N SER A 18 -59.89 -11.00 37.37
CA SER A 18 -59.49 -9.62 37.00
C SER A 18 -60.19 -8.42 37.72
N PRO A 19 -59.98 -7.15 37.30
CA PRO A 19 -58.76 -6.30 37.27
C PRO A 19 -59.01 -4.88 37.87
N HIS A 20 -57.97 -4.14 38.28
CA HIS A 20 -57.77 -2.66 38.14
C HIS A 20 -56.89 -2.05 39.26
N THR A 21 -55.96 -1.16 38.82
CA THR A 21 -55.46 0.08 39.48
C THR A 21 -54.72 -0.05 40.83
N SER A 22 -53.63 0.66 41.14
CA SER A 22 -52.99 1.85 40.60
C SER A 22 -51.51 1.90 41.02
N GLU A 23 -50.76 2.78 40.35
CA GLU A 23 -49.54 3.45 40.84
C GLU A 23 -48.24 2.66 41.03
N ARG A 24 -47.36 2.80 40.02
CA ARG A 24 -46.03 3.36 40.31
C ARG A 24 -45.52 4.25 39.18
N ARG A 25 -45.08 5.41 39.64
CA ARG A 25 -44.63 6.63 38.96
C ARG A 25 -43.54 6.39 37.92
N THR A 26 -43.77 7.02 36.78
CA THR A 26 -42.84 7.35 35.69
C THR A 26 -41.64 8.18 36.15
N GLU A 27 -40.44 7.76 35.79
CA GLU A 27 -39.37 8.69 35.40
C GLU A 27 -38.98 8.43 33.95
N GLN A 28 -39.14 9.49 33.17
CA GLN A 28 -38.95 9.59 31.74
C GLN A 28 -37.47 9.88 31.46
N HIS A 29 -36.88 9.22 30.47
CA HIS A 29 -35.80 9.81 29.69
C HIS A 29 -36.17 9.71 28.21
N PRO A 30 -36.43 10.83 27.54
CA PRO A 30 -36.96 10.84 26.19
C PRO A 30 -35.88 10.56 25.15
N ILE A 31 -36.30 9.78 24.15
CA ILE A 31 -35.73 9.71 22.82
C ILE A 31 -35.87 11.11 22.18
N GLU A 32 -34.75 11.72 21.79
CA GLU A 32 -34.76 12.81 20.81
C GLU A 32 -34.09 12.37 19.52
N VAL A 33 -34.92 12.22 18.49
CA VAL A 33 -34.51 12.16 17.09
C VAL A 33 -34.68 13.56 16.51
N ALA A 34 -33.54 14.14 16.11
CA ALA A 34 -33.31 15.09 15.02
C ALA A 34 -34.00 16.47 15.05
N VAL A 35 -33.21 17.54 15.25
CA VAL A 35 -33.29 18.79 14.45
C VAL A 35 -31.89 19.45 14.39
N PHE A 36 -31.55 20.00 13.22
CA PHE A 36 -30.37 20.78 12.83
C PHE A 36 -29.18 20.04 12.21
N GLY A 37 -29.32 19.83 10.90
CA GLY A 37 -28.19 19.82 9.99
C GLY A 37 -27.41 21.14 10.00
N GLY A 38 -26.11 21.03 9.74
CA GLY A 38 -25.20 22.16 9.66
C GLY A 38 -23.79 21.69 9.33
N SER A 39 -23.51 21.56 8.02
CA SER A 39 -22.21 21.48 7.35
C SER A 39 -20.95 21.35 8.22
N ARG A 40 -20.34 20.16 8.22
CA ARG A 40 -18.91 20.00 8.57
C ARG A 40 -18.27 18.86 7.76
N SER A 41 -18.21 19.04 6.45
CA SER A 41 -17.54 18.09 5.54
C SER A 41 -16.49 18.70 4.60
N SER A 42 -16.10 19.98 4.78
CA SER A 42 -15.02 20.62 4.00
C SER A 42 -13.65 20.63 4.70
N ASP A 43 -13.58 20.70 6.04
CA ASP A 43 -12.31 21.04 6.73
C ASP A 43 -11.28 19.90 6.84
N LYS A 44 -11.69 18.62 6.70
CA LYS A 44 -10.74 17.49 6.75
C LYS A 44 -9.94 17.25 5.45
N ARG A 45 -10.33 17.87 4.34
CA ARG A 45 -9.60 17.76 3.06
C ARG A 45 -8.48 18.79 2.95
N ASP A 46 -8.69 20.02 3.43
CA ASP A 46 -7.69 21.09 3.31
C ASP A 46 -6.50 20.90 4.27
N GLY A 47 -6.71 20.39 5.49
CA GLY A 47 -5.62 20.09 6.43
C GLY A 47 -4.64 19.01 5.93
N LYS A 48 -5.12 18.01 5.18
CA LYS A 48 -4.25 16.98 4.57
C LYS A 48 -3.48 17.53 3.37
N VAL A 49 -4.08 18.40 2.56
CA VAL A 49 -3.44 18.96 1.36
C VAL A 49 -2.36 19.98 1.75
N HIS A 50 -2.61 20.82 2.76
CA HIS A 50 -1.61 21.76 3.27
C HIS A 50 -0.45 21.06 3.98
N GLY A 51 -0.70 20.05 4.82
CA GLY A 51 0.36 19.30 5.50
C GLY A 51 1.32 18.57 4.55
N VAL A 52 0.80 18.00 3.45
CA VAL A 52 1.63 17.35 2.42
C VAL A 52 2.46 18.37 1.64
N GLY A 53 1.90 19.55 1.34
CA GLY A 53 2.62 20.64 0.68
C GLY A 53 3.79 21.15 1.51
N VAL A 54 3.60 21.31 2.82
CA VAL A 54 4.64 21.75 3.76
C VAL A 54 5.74 20.70 3.89
N ALA A 55 5.40 19.42 4.11
CA ALA A 55 6.38 18.34 4.19
C ALA A 55 7.22 18.22 2.90
N ARG A 56 6.60 18.36 1.73
CA ARG A 56 7.31 18.36 0.45
C ARG A 56 8.30 19.51 0.32
N LYS A 57 7.92 20.72 0.77
CA LYS A 57 8.82 21.89 0.78
C LYS A 57 10.02 21.67 1.70
N PHE A 58 9.82 21.09 2.88
CA PHE A 58 10.92 20.74 3.79
C PHE A 58 11.90 19.72 3.19
N VAL A 59 11.39 18.70 2.49
CA VAL A 59 12.26 17.72 1.81
C VAL A 59 13.12 18.40 0.73
N TRP A 60 12.51 19.23 -0.12
CA TRP A 60 13.26 19.97 -1.14
C TRP A 60 14.28 20.93 -0.55
N PHE A 61 13.93 21.63 0.53
CA PHE A 61 14.85 22.47 1.26
C PHE A 61 16.06 21.68 1.78
N ALA A 62 15.82 20.53 2.44
CA ALA A 62 16.89 19.67 2.92
C ALA A 62 17.80 19.15 1.79
N VAL A 63 17.21 18.76 0.65
CA VAL A 63 17.97 18.33 -0.53
C VAL A 63 18.84 19.46 -1.09
N ILE A 64 18.30 20.68 -1.19
CA ILE A 64 19.06 21.85 -1.66
C ILE A 64 20.21 22.16 -0.70
N VAL A 65 19.95 22.17 0.61
CA VAL A 65 20.99 22.42 1.63
C VAL A 65 22.11 21.36 1.54
N LEU A 66 21.76 20.08 1.40
CA LEU A 66 22.74 19.01 1.23
C LEU A 66 23.54 19.15 -0.07
N ALA A 67 22.90 19.52 -1.18
CA ALA A 67 23.58 19.74 -2.45
C ALA A 67 24.56 20.92 -2.40
N LEU A 68 24.14 22.03 -1.76
CA LEU A 68 25.01 23.19 -1.54
C LEU A 68 26.17 22.87 -0.61
N ALA A 69 25.96 22.04 0.41
CA ALA A 69 27.02 21.57 1.32
C ALA A 69 27.96 20.56 0.66
N ALA A 70 27.48 19.75 -0.29
CA ALA A 70 28.29 18.75 -0.97
C ALA A 70 29.36 19.38 -1.88
N TRP A 71 29.05 20.51 -2.53
CA TRP A 71 29.97 21.20 -3.44
C TRP A 71 31.32 21.60 -2.80
N PRO A 72 31.37 22.34 -1.68
CA PRO A 72 32.64 22.72 -1.05
C PRO A 72 33.37 21.53 -0.41
N VAL A 73 32.63 20.50 0.02
CA VAL A 73 33.23 19.26 0.55
C VAL A 73 33.89 18.46 -0.56
N TYR A 74 33.24 18.36 -1.73
CA TYR A 74 33.81 17.71 -2.92
C TYR A 74 35.08 18.42 -3.40
N MET A 75 35.09 19.76 -3.38
CA MET A 75 36.26 20.56 -3.74
C MET A 75 37.38 20.54 -2.67
N GLY A 76 37.17 19.88 -1.54
CA GLY A 76 38.17 19.75 -0.48
C GLY A 76 38.39 21.02 0.35
N TRP A 77 37.49 22.00 0.28
CA TRP A 77 37.66 23.30 0.95
C TRP A 77 37.33 23.28 2.44
N VAL A 78 36.63 22.24 2.93
CA VAL A 78 36.05 22.20 4.28
C VAL A 78 36.55 21.00 5.09
N ILE A 79 36.84 19.87 4.44
CA ILE A 79 37.29 18.64 5.10
C ILE A 79 38.63 18.26 4.48
N GLU A 80 39.73 18.54 5.19
CA GLU A 80 41.05 18.08 4.76
C GLU A 80 41.12 16.55 4.86
N PRO A 81 41.72 15.86 3.87
CA PRO A 81 41.98 14.43 3.95
C PRO A 81 42.84 14.10 5.17
N GLY A 82 42.27 13.44 6.18
CA GLY A 82 42.96 13.12 7.44
C GLY A 82 42.58 13.99 8.65
N SER A 83 41.71 14.98 8.46
CA SER A 83 41.15 15.78 9.57
C SER A 83 40.20 14.97 10.45
N GLY A 84 40.15 15.28 11.76
CA GLY A 84 39.26 14.61 12.71
C GLY A 84 37.77 14.71 12.34
N ALA A 85 37.36 15.74 11.62
CA ALA A 85 35.99 15.92 11.15
C ALA A 85 35.53 14.80 10.22
N GLY A 86 36.38 14.38 9.27
CA GLY A 86 36.10 13.24 8.40
C GLY A 86 35.95 11.95 9.21
N TYR A 87 36.85 11.70 10.16
CA TYR A 87 36.79 10.53 11.04
C TYR A 87 35.46 10.44 11.81
N TYR A 88 35.02 11.53 12.47
CA TYR A 88 33.76 11.53 13.21
C TYR A 88 32.54 11.30 12.33
N LEU A 89 32.52 11.86 11.10
CA LEU A 89 31.44 11.60 10.14
C LEU A 89 31.37 10.11 9.76
N GLY A 90 32.52 9.48 9.54
CA GLY A 90 32.61 8.05 9.24
C GLY A 90 32.16 7.20 10.42
N LEU A 91 32.61 7.53 11.64
CA LEU A 91 32.23 6.84 12.87
C LEU A 91 30.73 6.93 13.15
N VAL A 92 30.18 8.15 13.17
CA VAL A 92 28.75 8.36 13.44
C VAL A 92 27.90 7.72 12.33
N GLY A 93 28.26 7.91 11.06
CA GLY A 93 27.56 7.29 9.93
C GLY A 93 27.58 5.77 10.01
N GLY A 94 28.74 5.17 10.30
CA GLY A 94 28.91 3.73 10.49
C GLY A 94 28.10 3.19 11.67
N VAL A 95 28.13 3.88 12.82
CA VAL A 95 27.32 3.51 13.99
C VAL A 95 25.83 3.56 13.67
N MET A 96 25.35 4.59 12.97
CA MET A 96 23.94 4.67 12.53
C MET A 96 23.58 3.51 11.60
N MET A 97 24.47 3.14 10.68
CA MET A 97 24.27 2.01 9.77
C MET A 97 24.32 0.64 10.48
N LEU A 98 25.05 0.50 11.58
CA LEU A 98 24.96 -0.68 12.44
C LEU A 98 23.66 -0.68 13.23
N LEU A 99 23.27 0.45 13.81
CA LEU A 99 22.06 0.57 14.61
C LEU A 99 20.78 0.32 13.80
N MET A 100 20.76 0.65 12.51
CA MET A 100 19.59 0.33 11.66
C MET A 100 19.36 -1.19 11.49
N LEU A 101 20.37 -2.04 11.71
CA LEU A 101 20.23 -3.50 11.69
C LEU A 101 19.48 -4.05 12.92
N LEU A 102 19.24 -3.23 13.95
CA LEU A 102 18.39 -3.64 15.07
C LEU A 102 16.94 -3.84 14.62
N TYR A 103 16.48 -3.20 13.55
CA TYR A 103 15.13 -3.43 13.02
C TYR A 103 14.89 -4.88 12.55
N PRO A 104 15.68 -5.47 11.62
CA PRO A 104 15.49 -6.86 11.23
C PRO A 104 15.73 -7.82 12.40
N VAL A 105 16.68 -7.52 13.31
CA VAL A 105 16.88 -8.30 14.54
C VAL A 105 15.61 -8.31 15.39
N ARG A 106 15.05 -7.14 15.70
CA ARG A 106 13.78 -7.04 16.42
C ARG A 106 12.68 -7.83 15.68
N LYS A 107 12.57 -7.67 14.36
CA LYS A 107 11.50 -8.28 13.57
C LYS A 107 11.54 -9.82 13.59
N HIS A 108 12.72 -10.42 13.58
CA HIS A 108 12.90 -11.86 13.37
C HIS A 108 13.38 -12.63 14.61
N ALA A 109 14.12 -11.99 15.52
CA ALA A 109 14.66 -12.64 16.70
C ALA A 109 13.61 -12.77 17.82
N ALA A 110 13.46 -13.99 18.34
CA ALA A 110 12.46 -14.27 19.38
C ALA A 110 12.71 -13.47 20.68
N TRP A 111 13.98 -13.29 21.05
CA TRP A 111 14.39 -12.58 22.26
C TRP A 111 14.18 -11.05 22.20
N ALA A 112 14.07 -10.47 21.00
CA ALA A 112 13.90 -9.03 20.80
C ALA A 112 12.43 -8.59 20.62
N LYS A 113 11.47 -9.54 20.73
CA LYS A 113 10.04 -9.26 20.52
C LYS A 113 9.47 -8.19 21.48
N ASN A 114 10.03 -8.11 22.70
CA ASN A 114 9.55 -7.23 23.76
C ASN A 114 10.17 -5.82 23.77
N TRP A 115 11.05 -5.48 22.82
CA TRP A 115 11.73 -4.19 22.75
C TRP A 115 10.85 -3.02 22.28
N GLY A 116 9.55 -3.08 22.57
CA GLY A 116 8.57 -2.06 22.20
C GLY A 116 7.99 -2.19 20.79
N PRO A 117 7.20 -1.18 20.36
CA PRO A 117 6.43 -1.24 19.12
C PRO A 117 7.29 -1.24 17.85
N LEU A 118 6.98 -2.13 16.91
CA LEU A 118 7.73 -2.30 15.64
C LEU A 118 7.79 -1.01 14.79
N ARG A 119 6.78 -0.12 14.91
CA ARG A 119 6.71 1.14 14.17
C ARG A 119 7.93 2.05 14.41
N TYR A 120 8.46 2.10 15.64
CA TYR A 120 9.58 2.97 15.98
C TYR A 120 10.90 2.41 15.44
N TRP A 121 11.10 1.10 15.55
CA TRP A 121 12.25 0.42 14.94
C TRP A 121 12.29 0.60 13.43
N PHE A 122 11.14 0.50 12.76
CA PHE A 122 11.04 0.74 11.34
C PHE A 122 11.30 2.21 10.96
N MET A 123 10.83 3.15 11.78
CA MET A 123 11.14 4.57 11.60
C MET A 123 12.63 4.86 11.76
N LEU A 124 13.28 4.30 12.79
CA LEU A 124 14.73 4.43 13.02
C LEU A 124 15.53 3.82 11.86
N HIS A 125 15.14 2.65 11.37
CA HIS A 125 15.76 2.04 10.21
C HIS A 125 15.70 2.94 8.97
N MET A 126 14.56 3.59 8.72
CA MET A 126 14.41 4.54 7.60
C MET A 126 15.25 5.80 7.81
N LEU A 127 15.25 6.36 9.02
CA LEU A 127 16.02 7.55 9.35
C LEU A 127 17.52 7.30 9.18
N PHE A 128 18.03 6.25 9.81
CA PHE A 128 19.45 5.89 9.76
C PHE A 128 19.87 5.34 8.39
N GLY A 129 18.97 4.70 7.65
CA GLY A 129 19.19 4.26 6.27
C GLY A 129 19.34 5.41 5.26
N ILE A 130 19.00 6.65 5.64
CA ILE A 130 19.25 7.86 4.83
C ILE A 130 20.42 8.65 5.43
N ALA A 131 20.35 8.94 6.72
CA ALA A 131 21.32 9.80 7.40
C ALA A 131 22.71 9.16 7.51
N GLY A 132 22.79 7.85 7.79
CA GLY A 132 24.05 7.10 7.85
C GLY A 132 24.80 7.15 6.51
N PRO A 133 24.20 6.71 5.39
CA PRO A 133 24.83 6.81 4.07
C PRO A 133 25.19 8.23 3.65
N THR A 134 24.37 9.23 4.04
CA THR A 134 24.70 10.63 3.80
C THR A 134 26.01 11.00 4.52
N MET A 135 26.13 10.72 5.82
CA MET A 135 27.36 10.98 6.57
C MET A 135 28.58 10.24 5.99
N VAL A 136 28.42 9.00 5.54
CA VAL A 136 29.49 8.22 4.91
C VAL A 136 29.95 8.83 3.58
N LEU A 137 29.04 9.41 2.78
CA LEU A 137 29.40 10.14 1.56
C LEU A 137 30.24 11.39 1.85
N PHE A 138 29.88 12.14 2.89
CA PHE A 138 30.67 13.29 3.33
C PHE A 138 32.02 12.88 3.94
N HIS A 139 32.07 11.77 4.67
CA HIS A 139 33.31 11.17 5.20
C HIS A 139 34.30 10.82 4.08
N SER A 140 33.82 10.25 2.98
CA SER A 140 34.67 9.88 1.85
C SER A 140 35.06 11.07 0.96
N THR A 141 34.56 12.27 1.27
CA THR A 141 34.66 13.46 0.39
C THR A 141 34.25 13.15 -1.05
N PHE A 142 33.32 12.19 -1.23
CA PHE A 142 32.88 11.67 -2.53
C PHE A 142 33.98 11.01 -3.40
N HIS A 143 35.09 10.59 -2.80
CA HIS A 143 36.20 9.93 -3.48
C HIS A 143 36.40 8.50 -2.98
N VAL A 144 36.80 7.59 -3.88
CA VAL A 144 37.11 6.20 -3.57
C VAL A 144 38.63 6.01 -3.54
N LYS A 145 39.18 5.70 -2.36
CA LYS A 145 40.62 5.58 -2.15
C LYS A 145 41.16 4.15 -2.21
N SER A 146 40.30 3.13 -2.18
CA SER A 146 40.69 1.72 -2.27
C SER A 146 39.56 0.86 -2.82
N LEU A 147 39.89 -0.35 -3.30
CA LEU A 147 38.89 -1.30 -3.81
C LEU A 147 37.86 -1.66 -2.74
N ASN A 148 38.29 -1.97 -1.51
CA ASN A 148 37.38 -2.28 -0.42
C ASN A 148 36.46 -1.10 -0.06
N ALA A 149 37.01 0.12 -0.01
CA ALA A 149 36.20 1.33 0.20
C ALA A 149 35.17 1.53 -0.93
N GLY A 150 35.54 1.21 -2.17
CA GLY A 150 34.63 1.23 -3.32
C GLY A 150 33.49 0.23 -3.16
N VAL A 151 33.80 -1.03 -2.82
CA VAL A 151 32.78 -2.08 -2.59
C VAL A 151 31.81 -1.66 -1.49
N ALA A 152 32.31 -1.14 -0.37
CA ALA A 152 31.47 -0.64 0.72
C ALA A 152 30.58 0.53 0.26
N LEU A 153 31.16 1.53 -0.41
CA LEU A 153 30.43 2.71 -0.88
C LEU A 153 29.31 2.35 -1.88
N TYR A 154 29.63 1.56 -2.91
CA TYR A 154 28.64 1.22 -3.94
C TYR A 154 27.56 0.27 -3.39
N SER A 155 27.93 -0.68 -2.52
CA SER A 155 26.94 -1.54 -1.84
C SER A 155 26.00 -0.72 -0.96
N MET A 156 26.54 0.25 -0.22
CA MET A 156 25.76 1.20 0.59
C MET A 156 24.75 1.96 -0.26
N LEU A 157 25.20 2.57 -1.36
CA LEU A 157 24.33 3.32 -2.27
C LEU A 157 23.24 2.42 -2.83
N LEU A 158 23.58 1.23 -3.32
CA LEU A 158 22.61 0.28 -3.86
C LEU A 158 21.58 -0.14 -2.81
N VAL A 159 22.00 -0.44 -1.57
CA VAL A 159 21.11 -0.77 -0.45
C VAL A 159 20.21 0.41 -0.08
N ALA A 160 20.76 1.62 0.03
CA ALA A 160 19.98 2.82 0.39
C ALA A 160 18.92 3.16 -0.68
N PHE A 161 19.31 3.21 -1.95
CA PHE A 161 18.38 3.46 -3.06
C PHE A 161 17.35 2.34 -3.21
N SER A 162 17.78 1.08 -3.14
CA SER A 162 16.84 -0.04 -3.19
C SER A 162 15.91 -0.05 -1.98
N GLY A 163 16.34 0.39 -0.80
CA GLY A 163 15.49 0.54 0.39
C GLY A 163 14.36 1.57 0.18
N ILE A 164 14.66 2.70 -0.47
CA ILE A 164 13.65 3.70 -0.87
C ILE A 164 12.64 3.08 -1.84
N ILE A 165 13.11 2.34 -2.85
CA ILE A 165 12.22 1.62 -3.79
C ILE A 165 11.35 0.59 -3.04
N GLY A 166 11.95 -0.17 -2.12
CA GLY A 166 11.26 -1.11 -1.25
C GLY A 166 10.15 -0.46 -0.43
N ARG A 167 10.38 0.75 0.09
CA ARG A 167 9.37 1.54 0.80
C ARG A 167 8.20 1.93 -0.10
N PHE A 168 8.45 2.35 -1.34
CA PHE A 168 7.38 2.65 -2.29
C PHE A 168 6.54 1.41 -2.62
N ILE A 169 7.19 0.26 -2.84
CA ILE A 169 6.51 -1.03 -3.05
C ILE A 169 5.67 -1.40 -1.82
N TYR A 170 6.26 -1.33 -0.62
CA TYR A 170 5.60 -1.66 0.63
C TYR A 170 4.37 -0.78 0.90
N GLN A 171 4.47 0.53 0.66
CA GLN A 171 3.32 1.43 0.78
C GLN A 171 2.19 1.06 -0.18
N ARG A 172 2.49 0.68 -1.42
CA ARG A 172 1.46 0.28 -2.39
C ARG A 172 0.76 -1.01 -2.00
N ILE A 173 1.49 -1.98 -1.46
CA ILE A 173 0.91 -3.22 -0.91
C ILE A 173 0.03 -2.89 0.30
N HIS A 174 0.51 -2.05 1.22
CA HIS A 174 -0.14 -1.90 2.52
C HIS A 174 -1.26 -0.83 2.56
N HIS A 175 -1.10 0.31 1.88
CA HIS A 175 -2.12 1.37 1.79
C HIS A 175 -3.24 1.08 0.79
N GLY A 176 -3.02 0.19 -0.20
CA GLY A 176 -4.04 -0.15 -1.20
C GLY A 176 -4.86 -1.39 -0.86
N LEU A 177 -4.21 -2.39 -0.24
CA LEU A 177 -4.70 -3.78 -0.26
C LEU A 177 -4.80 -4.45 1.12
N TYR A 178 -4.23 -3.89 2.20
CA TYR A 178 -4.37 -4.48 3.55
C TYR A 178 -5.59 -3.94 4.33
N GLY A 179 -6.11 -2.77 3.95
CA GLY A 179 -7.37 -2.24 4.51
C GLY A 179 -8.61 -2.98 3.99
N ARG A 180 -8.52 -3.55 2.79
CA ARG A 180 -9.40 -4.61 2.27
C ARG A 180 -8.69 -5.93 2.48
N LYS A 181 -8.69 -6.43 3.72
CA LYS A 181 -8.17 -7.76 4.04
C LYS A 181 -8.99 -8.81 3.30
N SER A 182 -8.62 -9.07 2.07
CA SER A 182 -9.26 -10.09 1.29
C SER A 182 -8.16 -10.87 0.62
N ASN A 183 -8.04 -12.15 0.96
CA ASN A 183 -7.10 -13.08 0.34
C ASN A 183 -7.12 -12.89 -1.20
N LEU A 184 -6.06 -13.26 -1.93
CA LEU A 184 -6.08 -13.22 -3.39
C LEU A 184 -7.33 -13.92 -3.95
N GLU A 185 -7.79 -14.95 -3.24
CA GLU A 185 -9.08 -15.65 -3.45
C GLU A 185 -10.30 -14.73 -3.37
N GLU A 186 -10.39 -13.85 -2.38
CA GLU A 186 -11.51 -12.93 -2.24
C GLU A 186 -11.47 -11.82 -3.30
N LEU A 187 -10.28 -11.34 -3.69
CA LEU A 187 -10.14 -10.43 -4.83
C LEU A 187 -10.59 -11.10 -6.13
N GLN A 188 -10.21 -12.36 -6.31
CA GLN A 188 -10.62 -13.16 -7.46
C GLN A 188 -12.14 -13.40 -7.47
N GLN A 189 -12.72 -13.73 -6.31
CA GLN A 189 -14.16 -13.91 -6.13
C GLN A 189 -14.92 -12.61 -6.41
N ALA A 190 -14.41 -11.46 -5.96
CA ALA A 190 -15.00 -10.16 -6.28
C ALA A 190 -14.95 -9.84 -7.78
N VAL A 191 -13.88 -10.24 -8.47
CA VAL A 191 -13.79 -10.15 -9.94
C VAL A 191 -14.81 -11.06 -10.60
N ASP A 192 -14.99 -12.29 -10.12
CA ASP A 192 -15.96 -13.25 -10.65
C ASP A 192 -17.41 -12.76 -10.48
N THR A 193 -17.79 -12.30 -9.29
CA THR A 193 -19.13 -11.72 -9.03
C THR A 193 -19.40 -10.50 -9.91
N LYS A 194 -18.39 -9.64 -10.14
CA LYS A 194 -18.54 -8.48 -11.03
C LYS A 194 -18.60 -8.88 -12.51
N GLN A 195 -17.89 -9.92 -12.92
CA GLN A 195 -17.98 -10.48 -14.27
C GLN A 195 -19.38 -11.02 -14.56
N GLU A 196 -20.00 -11.70 -13.61
CA GLU A 196 -21.38 -12.19 -13.76
C GLU A 196 -22.37 -11.05 -13.95
N LYS A 197 -22.28 -10.00 -13.12
CA LYS A 197 -23.13 -8.79 -13.26
C LYS A 197 -22.95 -8.11 -14.61
N VAL A 198 -21.70 -7.95 -15.07
CA VAL A 198 -21.44 -7.37 -16.39
C VAL A 198 -21.98 -8.27 -17.50
N ASN A 199 -21.83 -9.60 -17.39
CA ASN A 199 -22.41 -10.52 -18.37
C ASN A 199 -23.94 -10.41 -18.42
N MET A 200 -24.62 -10.24 -17.28
CA MET A 200 -26.08 -10.05 -17.24
C MET A 200 -26.52 -8.75 -17.92
N VAL A 201 -25.79 -7.65 -17.71
CA VAL A 201 -26.12 -6.34 -18.31
C VAL A 201 -25.73 -6.26 -19.78
N VAL A 202 -24.71 -7.01 -20.20
CA VAL A 202 -24.11 -6.95 -21.54
C VAL A 202 -24.44 -8.22 -22.35
N MET A 203 -25.49 -8.97 -21.97
CA MET A 203 -25.89 -10.22 -22.64
C MET A 203 -26.10 -10.05 -24.16
N GLU A 204 -26.43 -8.85 -24.60
CA GLU A 204 -26.71 -8.55 -26.01
C GLU A 204 -25.48 -8.08 -26.81
N VAL A 205 -24.31 -7.92 -26.19
CA VAL A 205 -23.08 -7.46 -26.87
C VAL A 205 -21.92 -8.43 -26.66
N PRO A 206 -21.88 -9.56 -27.41
CA PRO A 206 -20.84 -10.58 -27.24
C PRO A 206 -19.41 -10.04 -27.40
N GLU A 207 -19.20 -9.00 -28.23
CA GLU A 207 -17.88 -8.38 -28.43
C GLU A 207 -17.32 -7.71 -27.17
N ILE A 208 -18.19 -7.14 -26.31
CA ILE A 208 -17.75 -6.51 -25.05
C ILE A 208 -17.35 -7.60 -24.05
N SER A 209 -18.15 -8.67 -23.92
CA SER A 209 -17.84 -9.78 -23.00
C SER A 209 -16.52 -10.46 -23.37
N GLU A 210 -16.27 -10.70 -24.65
CA GLU A 210 -15.02 -11.31 -25.13
C GLU A 210 -13.80 -10.43 -24.84
N ARG A 211 -13.90 -9.11 -25.09
CA ARG A 211 -12.80 -8.18 -24.79
C ARG A 211 -12.53 -8.03 -23.30
N LEU A 212 -13.56 -8.09 -22.45
CA LEU A 212 -13.39 -8.07 -20.99
C LEU A 212 -12.70 -9.35 -20.48
N LYS A 213 -13.04 -10.51 -21.05
CA LYS A 213 -12.34 -11.79 -20.77
C LYS A 213 -10.88 -11.74 -21.24
N ASN A 214 -10.65 -11.30 -22.48
CA ASN A 214 -9.29 -11.13 -23.00
C ASN A 214 -8.45 -10.16 -22.15
N PHE A 215 -9.05 -9.05 -21.68
CA PHE A 215 -8.36 -8.13 -20.78
C PHE A 215 -8.01 -8.78 -19.44
N ARG A 216 -8.95 -9.52 -18.84
CA ARG A 216 -8.71 -10.30 -17.63
C ARG A 216 -7.58 -11.28 -17.83
N ASP A 217 -7.61 -12.06 -18.90
CA ASP A 217 -6.59 -13.06 -19.18
C ASP A 217 -5.22 -12.41 -19.37
N ILE A 218 -5.11 -11.32 -20.14
CA ILE A 218 -3.83 -10.62 -20.35
C ILE A 218 -3.24 -10.08 -19.03
N VAL A 219 -4.09 -9.66 -18.11
CA VAL A 219 -3.72 -8.96 -16.87
C VAL A 219 -3.51 -9.94 -15.71
N VAL A 220 -4.27 -11.03 -15.67
CA VAL A 220 -4.27 -12.05 -14.60
C VAL A 220 -3.35 -13.23 -14.94
N THR A 221 -3.27 -13.69 -16.19
CA THR A 221 -2.58 -14.95 -16.55
C THR A 221 -1.10 -15.00 -16.14
N GLN A 222 -0.78 -16.00 -15.31
CA GLN A 222 0.49 -16.16 -14.60
C GLN A 222 1.68 -16.61 -15.47
N LYS A 223 1.47 -16.90 -16.76
CA LYS A 223 2.41 -17.64 -17.63
C LYS A 223 3.48 -16.82 -18.37
N SER A 224 3.71 -15.55 -18.05
CA SER A 224 4.65 -14.70 -18.82
C SER A 224 5.82 -14.14 -18.02
N SER A 225 6.95 -13.95 -18.71
CA SER A 225 8.21 -13.44 -18.18
C SER A 225 8.05 -12.09 -17.45
N PHE A 226 8.77 -11.95 -16.34
CA PHE A 226 8.68 -10.85 -15.37
C PHE A 226 8.80 -9.45 -15.98
N LEU A 227 9.73 -9.24 -16.91
CA LEU A 227 9.95 -7.93 -17.56
C LEU A 227 8.74 -7.48 -18.38
N ILE A 228 8.11 -8.43 -19.09
CA ILE A 228 6.91 -8.19 -19.91
C ILE A 228 5.70 -7.85 -19.01
N ARG A 229 5.69 -8.35 -17.77
CA ARG A 229 4.68 -8.07 -16.75
C ARG A 229 4.83 -6.69 -16.13
N THR A 230 6.05 -6.30 -15.77
CA THR A 230 6.34 -4.97 -15.20
C THR A 230 6.12 -3.87 -16.23
N TRP A 231 6.50 -4.11 -17.49
CA TRP A 231 6.16 -3.24 -18.63
C TRP A 231 4.65 -3.18 -18.91
N ARG A 232 3.92 -4.31 -18.77
CA ARG A 232 2.45 -4.33 -18.86
C ARG A 232 1.77 -3.57 -17.73
N PHE A 233 2.34 -3.56 -16.52
CA PHE A 233 1.87 -2.73 -15.42
C PHE A 233 2.05 -1.24 -15.72
N MET A 234 3.22 -0.82 -16.22
CA MET A 234 3.44 0.58 -16.65
C MET A 234 2.49 1.01 -17.77
N THR A 235 2.12 0.10 -18.68
CA THR A 235 1.18 0.38 -19.78
C THR A 235 -0.30 0.10 -19.43
N SER A 236 -0.60 -0.43 -18.23
CA SER A 236 -1.95 -0.83 -17.81
C SER A 236 -2.90 0.36 -17.64
N GLY A 237 -2.41 1.51 -17.17
CA GLY A 237 -3.21 2.73 -17.07
C GLY A 237 -3.68 3.26 -18.43
N TRP A 238 -2.84 3.11 -19.46
CA TRP A 238 -3.19 3.46 -20.83
C TRP A 238 -4.18 2.46 -21.44
N ARG A 239 -3.97 1.15 -21.20
CA ARG A 239 -4.89 0.08 -21.64
C ARG A 239 -6.27 0.20 -20.99
N ARG A 240 -6.36 0.52 -19.70
CA ARG A 240 -7.62 0.84 -18.99
C ARG A 240 -8.37 1.96 -19.69
N ARG A 241 -7.71 3.11 -19.91
CA ARG A 241 -8.36 4.29 -20.54
C ARG A 241 -8.82 3.99 -21.97
N ARG A 242 -8.05 3.20 -22.72
CA ARG A 242 -8.42 2.78 -24.08
C ARG A 242 -9.63 1.84 -24.07
N LEU A 243 -9.66 0.88 -23.15
CA LEU A 243 -10.77 -0.07 -23.01
C LEU A 243 -12.04 0.64 -22.51
N GLU A 244 -11.93 1.54 -21.53
CA GLU A 244 -13.06 2.36 -21.05
C GLU A 244 -13.63 3.23 -22.18
N LYS A 245 -12.79 3.87 -22.99
CA LYS A 245 -13.23 4.67 -24.15
C LYS A 245 -13.92 3.81 -25.22
N TYR A 246 -13.45 2.59 -25.43
CA TYR A 246 -14.05 1.64 -26.37
C TYR A 246 -15.39 1.11 -25.83
N SER A 247 -15.44 0.60 -24.60
CA SER A 247 -16.67 0.12 -23.95
C SER A 247 -17.72 1.21 -23.89
N ARG A 248 -17.35 2.47 -23.63
CA ARG A 248 -18.29 3.60 -23.67
C ARG A 248 -18.94 3.79 -25.03
N ARG A 249 -18.19 3.61 -26.12
CA ARG A 249 -18.71 3.75 -27.49
C ARG A 249 -19.63 2.60 -27.86
N GLU A 250 -19.26 1.37 -27.52
CA GLU A 250 -20.07 0.18 -27.84
C GLU A 250 -21.33 0.08 -26.97
N LEU A 251 -21.24 0.36 -25.67
CA LEU A 251 -22.41 0.46 -24.78
C LEU A 251 -23.39 1.53 -25.26
N GLN A 252 -22.89 2.66 -25.77
CA GLN A 252 -23.75 3.72 -26.28
C GLN A 252 -24.51 3.26 -27.54
N ARG A 253 -23.88 2.48 -28.42
CA ARG A 253 -24.57 1.91 -29.60
C ARG A 253 -25.62 0.88 -29.19
N ALA A 254 -25.26 -0.06 -28.32
CA ALA A 254 -26.17 -1.08 -27.83
C ALA A 254 -27.41 -0.48 -27.14
N VAL A 255 -27.22 0.52 -26.27
CA VAL A 255 -28.32 1.20 -25.58
C VAL A 255 -29.19 2.03 -26.55
N VAL A 256 -28.61 2.60 -27.62
CA VAL A 256 -29.39 3.26 -28.68
C VAL A 256 -30.25 2.26 -29.46
N ASP A 257 -29.74 1.06 -29.75
CA ASP A 257 -30.48 0.05 -30.52
C ASP A 257 -31.55 -0.65 -29.67
N LEU A 258 -31.29 -0.87 -28.38
CA LEU A 258 -32.27 -1.28 -27.38
C LEU A 258 -33.40 -0.25 -27.20
N ALA A 259 -33.06 1.04 -27.13
CA ALA A 259 -34.04 2.11 -26.99
C ALA A 259 -34.98 2.19 -28.20
N LYS A 260 -34.50 1.91 -29.42
CA LYS A 260 -35.34 1.82 -30.63
C LYS A 260 -36.28 0.62 -30.59
N THR A 261 -35.85 -0.49 -30.01
CA THR A 261 -36.63 -1.74 -29.94
C THR A 261 -37.70 -1.69 -28.85
N HIS A 262 -37.38 -1.08 -27.70
CA HIS A 262 -38.27 -1.00 -26.53
C HIS A 262 -38.99 0.35 -26.34
N GLY A 263 -38.70 1.35 -27.18
CA GLY A 263 -39.35 2.66 -27.14
C GLY A 263 -38.98 3.50 -25.91
N TRP A 264 -37.75 3.36 -25.39
CA TRP A 264 -37.31 4.09 -24.21
C TRP A 264 -37.18 5.60 -24.46
N ASP A 265 -37.55 6.39 -23.45
CA ASP A 265 -37.30 7.83 -23.46
C ASP A 265 -35.80 8.14 -23.23
N LYS A 266 -35.37 9.35 -23.60
CA LYS A 266 -33.98 9.81 -23.46
C LYS A 266 -33.45 9.70 -22.03
N ASP A 267 -34.31 9.91 -21.04
CA ASP A 267 -33.94 9.77 -19.63
C ASP A 267 -33.70 8.31 -19.22
N GLN A 268 -34.53 7.38 -19.70
CA GLN A 268 -34.37 5.95 -19.46
C GLN A 268 -33.12 5.41 -20.16
N GLN A 269 -32.87 5.87 -21.39
CA GLN A 269 -31.68 5.54 -22.17
C GLN A 269 -30.39 5.97 -21.44
N SER A 270 -30.37 7.21 -20.91
CA SER A 270 -29.22 7.74 -20.17
C SER A 270 -28.96 6.94 -18.89
N ARG A 271 -30.01 6.58 -18.14
CA ARG A 271 -29.90 5.78 -16.91
C ARG A 271 -29.30 4.39 -17.17
N HIS A 272 -29.86 3.64 -18.11
CA HIS A 272 -29.35 2.30 -18.45
C HIS A 272 -27.91 2.34 -18.98
N PHE A 273 -27.56 3.36 -19.75
CA PHE A 273 -26.18 3.55 -20.19
C PHE A 273 -25.21 3.82 -19.02
N GLN A 274 -25.58 4.68 -18.07
CA GLN A 274 -24.74 4.97 -16.91
C GLN A 274 -24.58 3.76 -16.00
N GLU A 275 -25.66 3.00 -15.77
CA GLU A 275 -25.63 1.77 -14.98
C GLU A 275 -24.69 0.73 -15.61
N ALA A 276 -24.82 0.47 -16.92
CA ALA A 276 -23.96 -0.48 -17.61
C ALA A 276 -22.49 -0.04 -17.64
N LEU A 277 -22.25 1.26 -17.87
CA LEU A 277 -20.90 1.82 -17.85
C LEU A 277 -20.27 1.73 -16.46
N MET A 278 -21.06 1.93 -15.39
CA MET A 278 -20.59 1.81 -14.01
C MET A 278 -20.17 0.37 -13.69
N GLN A 279 -20.97 -0.64 -14.07
CA GLN A 279 -20.61 -2.06 -13.88
C GLN A 279 -19.32 -2.43 -14.61
N VAL A 280 -19.13 -1.95 -15.86
CA VAL A 280 -17.89 -2.20 -16.61
C VAL A 280 -16.69 -1.53 -15.93
N LYS A 281 -16.82 -0.29 -15.45
CA LYS A 281 -15.74 0.40 -14.72
C LYS A 281 -15.38 -0.34 -13.43
N ASP A 282 -16.37 -0.76 -12.67
CA ASP A 282 -16.19 -1.47 -11.41
C ASP A 282 -15.52 -2.83 -11.59
N TYR A 283 -15.84 -3.53 -12.68
CA TYR A 283 -15.18 -4.77 -13.08
C TYR A 283 -13.72 -4.52 -13.49
N LEU A 284 -13.46 -3.53 -14.35
CA LEU A 284 -12.10 -3.21 -14.79
C LEU A 284 -11.21 -2.78 -13.62
N GLU A 285 -11.76 -2.05 -12.65
CA GLU A 285 -11.05 -1.67 -11.43
C GLU A 285 -10.72 -2.90 -10.57
N ALA A 286 -11.68 -3.81 -10.36
CA ALA A 286 -11.44 -5.05 -9.61
C ALA A 286 -10.35 -5.94 -10.24
N VAL A 287 -10.37 -6.10 -11.58
CA VAL A 287 -9.35 -6.87 -12.31
C VAL A 287 -7.96 -6.24 -12.15
N LEU A 288 -7.89 -4.91 -12.21
CA LEU A 288 -6.63 -4.18 -12.02
C LEU A 288 -6.12 -4.29 -10.59
N GLU A 289 -6.98 -4.16 -9.59
CA GLU A 289 -6.60 -4.31 -8.18
C GLU A 289 -6.05 -5.71 -7.89
N ALA A 290 -6.73 -6.76 -8.39
CA ALA A 290 -6.27 -8.16 -8.25
C ALA A 290 -4.89 -8.40 -8.90
N ALA A 291 -4.68 -7.85 -10.10
CA ALA A 291 -3.40 -7.97 -10.78
C ALA A 291 -2.29 -7.14 -10.14
N GLN A 292 -2.61 -5.95 -9.64
CA GLN A 292 -1.67 -5.09 -8.91
C GLN A 292 -1.18 -5.76 -7.64
N PHE A 293 -2.07 -6.41 -6.87
CA PHE A 293 -1.69 -7.16 -5.67
C PHE A 293 -0.62 -8.20 -5.98
N THR A 294 -0.90 -9.07 -6.96
CA THR A 294 0.02 -10.14 -7.36
C THR A 294 1.35 -9.58 -7.90
N ALA A 295 1.30 -8.47 -8.65
CA ALA A 295 2.50 -7.83 -9.19
C ALA A 295 3.38 -7.25 -8.07
N TYR A 296 2.80 -6.51 -7.13
CA TYR A 296 3.55 -5.94 -6.02
C TYR A 296 4.11 -6.98 -5.06
N GLU A 297 3.37 -8.06 -4.76
CA GLU A 297 3.87 -9.15 -3.92
C GLU A 297 5.10 -9.83 -4.55
N ARG A 298 5.09 -10.06 -5.86
CA ARG A 298 6.25 -10.60 -6.60
C ARG A 298 7.41 -9.61 -6.63
N LEU A 299 7.14 -8.34 -6.89
CA LEU A 299 8.16 -7.30 -6.88
C LEU A 299 8.80 -7.15 -5.50
N PHE A 300 8.01 -7.30 -4.42
CA PHE A 300 8.50 -7.31 -3.05
C PHE A 300 9.39 -8.52 -2.76
N ARG A 301 9.02 -9.72 -3.22
CA ARG A 301 9.89 -10.91 -3.14
C ARG A 301 11.21 -10.69 -3.87
N LEU A 302 11.17 -10.21 -5.11
CA LEU A 302 12.37 -9.94 -5.90
C LEU A 302 13.26 -8.88 -5.24
N TRP A 303 12.66 -7.78 -4.79
CA TRP A 303 13.36 -6.74 -4.06
C TRP A 303 14.08 -7.33 -2.84
N HIS A 304 13.42 -8.18 -2.05
CA HIS A 304 14.03 -8.79 -0.88
C HIS A 304 15.21 -9.70 -1.25
N ILE A 305 15.07 -10.50 -2.30
CA ILE A 305 16.14 -11.38 -2.83
C ILE A 305 17.35 -10.57 -3.28
N LEU A 306 17.14 -9.43 -3.95
CA LEU A 306 18.23 -8.58 -4.42
C LEU A 306 18.84 -7.75 -3.29
N HIS A 307 18.02 -7.18 -2.40
CA HIS A 307 18.46 -6.26 -1.34
C HIS A 307 19.31 -6.97 -0.28
N THR A 308 18.91 -8.17 0.16
CA THR A 308 19.54 -8.86 1.29
C THR A 308 21.03 -9.20 1.06
N PRO A 309 21.46 -9.74 -0.10
CA PRO A 309 22.87 -10.00 -0.39
C PRO A 309 23.74 -8.74 -0.31
N PHE A 310 23.27 -7.61 -0.83
CA PHE A 310 24.02 -6.35 -0.76
C PHE A 310 24.14 -5.80 0.65
N VAL A 311 23.15 -6.05 1.53
CA VAL A 311 23.26 -5.72 2.95
C VAL A 311 24.40 -6.50 3.61
N TRP A 312 24.53 -7.81 3.31
CA TRP A 312 25.63 -8.62 3.82
C TRP A 312 26.99 -8.17 3.27
N LEU A 313 27.06 -7.92 1.95
CA LEU A 313 28.28 -7.43 1.31
C LEU A 313 28.73 -6.09 1.89
N LEU A 314 27.78 -5.17 2.12
CA LEU A 314 28.01 -3.89 2.78
C LEU A 314 28.51 -4.08 4.23
N GLY A 315 27.87 -4.97 5.00
CA GLY A 315 28.28 -5.24 6.37
C GLY A 315 29.73 -5.77 6.45
N ILE A 316 30.06 -6.75 5.62
CA ILE A 316 31.41 -7.35 5.60
C ILE A 316 32.45 -6.32 5.12
N SER A 317 32.22 -5.67 3.99
CA SER A 317 33.16 -4.67 3.44
C SER A 317 33.33 -3.46 4.36
N GLY A 318 32.27 -3.05 5.06
CA GLY A 318 32.31 -1.99 6.08
C GLY A 318 33.17 -2.38 7.28
N ILE A 319 33.03 -3.59 7.80
CA ILE A 319 33.88 -4.11 8.90
C ILE A 319 35.35 -4.14 8.45
N VAL A 320 35.62 -4.72 7.27
CA VAL A 320 36.98 -4.78 6.71
C VAL A 320 37.55 -3.38 6.50
N HIS A 321 36.73 -2.41 6.08
CA HIS A 321 37.15 -1.02 5.89
C HIS A 321 37.60 -0.39 7.20
N VAL A 322 36.80 -0.54 8.27
CA VAL A 322 37.15 -0.02 9.60
C VAL A 322 38.44 -0.68 10.11
N ILE A 323 38.57 -2.00 10.01
CA ILE A 323 39.78 -2.71 10.44
C ILE A 323 41.01 -2.23 9.66
N ALA A 324 40.91 -2.16 8.32
CA ALA A 324 42.02 -1.76 7.47
C ALA A 324 42.52 -0.34 7.78
N VAL A 325 41.63 0.61 8.06
CA VAL A 325 41.99 2.00 8.40
C VAL A 325 42.54 2.14 9.82
N ASN A 326 42.25 1.21 10.74
CA ASN A 326 42.83 1.25 12.09
C ASN A 326 44.14 0.46 12.21
N MET A 327 44.41 -0.47 11.28
CA MET A 327 45.64 -1.26 11.27
C MET A 327 46.80 -0.61 10.50
N TYR A 328 46.50 0.26 9.55
CA TYR A 328 47.46 0.93 8.66
C TYR A 328 47.23 2.44 8.68
#